data_AF-A0A0B0PU90-F1
#
_entry.id   AF-A0A0B0PU90-F1
#
_cell.length_a   1.000
_cell.length_b   1.000
_cell.length_c   1.000
_cell.angle_alpha   90.00
_cell.angle_beta   90.00
_cell.angle_gamma   90.00
#
_symmetry.space_group_name_H-M   'P 1'
#
loop_
_entity.id
_entity.type
_entity.pdbx_description
1 polymer ?
#
loop_
_entity_poly.entity_id
_entity_poly.type
_entity_poly.pdbx_seq_one_letter_code
_entity_poly.pdbx_strand_id
1 'polypeptide(L)'
;MFQIQLTNLQKFKLKAMGLVKLKDDRKRVGTISRQKQKFMHTARSKSFSCVAEAEELSSSQKDGRLLLFDIIHRKKDGSPITIEAAEIMEKLKDKKVEYEAITSSDSSVNLDDIDNQIIIEVLGPERYGRV
;
A
#
# COMPACT_ATOMS: atom_id res chain seq x y z
N MET A 1 -14.09 12.89 -64.72
CA MET A 1 -14.30 11.87 -63.67
C MET A 1 -14.08 12.57 -62.32
N PHE A 2 -15.16 12.93 -61.61
CA PHE A 2 -15.06 13.73 -60.37
C PHE A 2 -15.02 12.81 -59.14
N GLN A 3 -13.92 12.82 -58.39
CA GLN A 3 -13.86 12.17 -57.08
C GLN A 3 -14.54 13.08 -56.04
N ILE A 4 -15.69 12.64 -55.53
CA ILE A 4 -16.38 13.33 -54.43
C ILE A 4 -15.61 13.03 -53.13
N GLN A 5 -14.98 14.05 -52.57
CA GLN A 5 -14.34 13.95 -51.25
C GLN A 5 -15.42 14.05 -50.15
N LEU A 6 -15.71 12.93 -49.49
CA LEU A 6 -16.66 12.88 -48.38
C LEU A 6 -16.07 13.53 -47.12
N THR A 7 -16.89 14.33 -46.43
CA THR A 7 -16.52 14.96 -45.15
C THR A 7 -16.41 13.95 -44.01
N ASN A 8 -15.65 14.28 -42.96
CA ASN A 8 -15.48 13.40 -41.79
C ASN A 8 -16.82 13.09 -41.09
N LEU A 9 -17.77 14.04 -41.09
CA LEU A 9 -19.09 13.85 -40.52
C LEU A 9 -19.95 12.87 -41.34
N GLN A 10 -19.88 12.94 -42.67
CA GLN A 10 -20.55 12.01 -43.57
C GLN A 10 -19.98 10.60 -43.44
N LYS A 11 -18.65 10.47 -43.34
CA LYS A 11 -17.96 9.19 -43.09
C LYS A 11 -18.37 8.58 -41.75
N PHE A 12 -18.53 9.39 -40.71
CA PHE A 12 -18.98 8.93 -39.39
C PHE A 12 -20.43 8.40 -39.42
N LYS A 13 -21.34 9.11 -40.10
CA LYS A 13 -22.73 8.65 -40.29
C LYS A 13 -22.81 7.31 -41.05
N LEU A 14 -22.07 7.18 -42.15
CA LEU A 14 -22.02 5.95 -42.94
C LEU A 14 -21.48 4.76 -42.13
N LYS A 15 -20.52 5.00 -41.23
CA LYS A 15 -20.01 3.99 -40.31
C LYS A 15 -21.04 3.59 -39.24
N ALA A 16 -21.75 4.56 -38.65
CA ALA A 16 -22.80 4.29 -37.66
C ALA A 16 -23.96 3.47 -38.24
N MET A 17 -24.26 3.68 -39.53
CA MET A 17 -25.24 2.88 -40.29
C MET A 17 -24.69 1.52 -40.75
N GLY A 18 -23.43 1.17 -40.42
CA GLY A 18 -22.81 -0.10 -40.79
C GLY A 18 -22.43 -0.23 -42.28
N LEU A 19 -22.64 0.81 -43.07
CA LEU A 19 -22.45 0.80 -44.53
C LEU A 19 -20.97 0.89 -44.95
N VAL A 20 -20.09 1.35 -44.06
CA VAL A 20 -18.65 1.47 -44.32
C VAL A 20 -17.83 1.06 -43.09
N LYS A 21 -16.92 0.09 -43.26
CA LYS A 21 -15.91 -0.25 -42.24
C LYS A 21 -14.70 0.69 -42.38
N LEU A 22 -14.74 1.82 -41.67
CA LEU A 22 -13.54 2.64 -41.49
C LEU A 22 -12.66 1.95 -40.44
N LYS A 23 -11.41 1.60 -40.81
CA LYS A 23 -10.40 1.14 -39.84
C LYS A 23 -10.16 2.27 -38.85
N ASP A 24 -10.67 2.12 -37.64
CA ASP A 24 -10.26 3.01 -36.56
C ASP A 24 -8.83 2.63 -36.18
N ASP A 25 -7.91 3.56 -36.41
CA ASP A 25 -6.56 3.40 -35.92
C ASP A 25 -6.60 3.35 -34.38
N ARG A 26 -6.41 2.14 -33.84
CA ARG A 26 -6.39 1.78 -32.40
C ARG A 26 -5.60 2.78 -31.54
N LYS A 27 -4.61 3.47 -32.12
CA LYS A 27 -3.81 4.54 -31.49
C LYS A 27 -4.63 5.77 -31.09
N ARG A 28 -5.67 6.12 -31.84
CA ARG A 28 -6.49 7.34 -31.63
C ARG A 28 -7.44 7.22 -30.44
N VAL A 29 -7.87 6.00 -30.11
CA VAL A 29 -8.73 5.73 -28.95
C VAL A 29 -7.95 5.91 -27.65
N GLY A 30 -6.68 5.49 -27.61
CA GLY A 30 -5.82 5.61 -26.43
C GLY A 30 -5.52 7.06 -26.03
N THR A 31 -5.28 7.95 -26.99
CA THR A 31 -5.03 9.38 -26.73
C THR A 31 -6.28 10.11 -26.24
N ILE A 32 -7.45 9.84 -26.84
CA ILE A 32 -8.73 10.42 -26.39
C ILE A 32 -9.09 9.92 -24.98
N SER A 33 -8.82 8.65 -24.67
CA SER A 33 -9.06 8.08 -23.34
C SER A 33 -8.14 8.67 -22.28
N ARG A 34 -6.84 8.86 -22.58
CA ARG A 34 -5.89 9.54 -21.69
C ARG A 34 -6.25 11.01 -21.48
N GLN A 35 -6.68 11.71 -22.53
CA GLN A 35 -7.07 13.12 -22.45
C GLN A 35 -8.39 13.31 -21.68
N LYS A 36 -9.29 12.32 -21.69
CA LYS A 36 -10.52 12.28 -20.89
C LYS A 36 -10.33 11.73 -19.47
N GLN A 37 -9.14 11.24 -19.11
CA GLN A 37 -8.83 10.81 -17.76
C GLN A 37 -8.72 12.04 -16.85
N LYS A 38 -9.86 12.46 -16.28
CA LYS A 38 -9.97 13.56 -15.31
C LYS A 38 -9.58 13.15 -13.89
N PHE A 39 -9.38 11.86 -13.65
CA PHE A 39 -8.96 11.36 -12.36
C PHE A 39 -7.44 11.41 -12.30
N MET A 40 -6.91 12.44 -11.65
CA MET A 40 -5.59 12.38 -11.04
C MET A 40 -5.58 11.10 -10.20
N HIS A 41 -4.80 10.11 -10.60
CA HIS A 41 -4.49 9.01 -9.71
C HIS A 41 -3.94 9.65 -8.44
N THR A 42 -4.63 9.46 -7.32
CA THR A 42 -4.10 9.88 -6.02
C THR A 42 -2.89 8.99 -5.75
N ALA A 43 -1.73 9.39 -6.25
CA ALA A 43 -0.43 8.85 -5.86
C ALA A 43 -0.05 9.35 -4.46
N ARG A 44 -1.02 9.35 -3.54
CA ARG A 44 -0.83 9.63 -2.12
C ARG A 44 -1.14 8.41 -1.26
N SER A 45 -1.16 7.23 -1.86
CA SER A 45 -0.93 5.99 -1.14
C SER A 45 0.58 5.77 -1.22
N LYS A 46 1.32 6.24 -0.21
CA LYS A 46 2.70 5.80 -0.03
C LYS A 46 2.67 4.26 -0.02
N SER A 47 3.52 3.62 -0.82
CA SER A 47 3.74 2.18 -0.69
C SER A 47 4.21 1.88 0.74
N PHE A 48 3.96 0.66 1.21
CA PHE A 48 4.36 0.20 2.55
C PHE A 48 5.82 0.53 2.89
N SER A 49 6.72 0.41 1.91
CA SER A 49 8.13 0.80 2.03
C SER A 49 8.34 2.28 2.39
N CYS A 50 7.58 3.20 1.79
CA CYS A 50 7.71 4.63 2.04
C CYS A 50 7.07 5.08 3.38
N VAL A 51 6.23 4.25 3.98
CA VAL A 51 5.73 4.46 5.35
C VAL A 51 6.82 4.07 6.34
N ALA A 52 7.42 2.89 6.17
CA ALA A 52 8.56 2.45 6.97
C ALA A 52 9.75 3.43 6.90
N GLU A 53 10.18 3.83 5.69
CA GLU A 53 11.27 4.78 5.51
C GLU A 53 11.01 6.16 6.15
N ALA A 54 9.76 6.64 6.13
CA ALA A 54 9.43 7.93 6.73
C ALA A 54 9.46 7.91 8.26
N GLU A 55 9.25 6.72 8.85
CA GLU A 55 9.20 6.52 10.29
C GLU A 55 10.58 6.15 10.85
N GLU A 56 11.36 5.35 10.12
CA GLU A 56 12.79 5.11 10.37
C GLU A 56 13.62 6.41 10.39
N LEU A 57 13.19 7.44 9.63
CA LEU A 57 13.80 8.77 9.68
C LEU A 57 13.38 9.62 10.89
N SER A 58 12.31 9.23 11.58
CA SER A 58 11.75 9.94 12.74
C SER A 58 12.07 9.28 14.07
N SER A 59 12.29 7.96 14.11
CA SER A 59 12.78 7.22 15.26
C SER A 59 14.25 6.87 15.06
N SER A 60 15.13 7.53 15.82
CA SER A 60 16.57 7.19 15.87
C SER A 60 16.85 5.80 16.43
N GLN A 61 15.81 5.12 16.97
CA GLN A 61 15.81 3.73 17.36
C GLN A 61 15.27 2.89 16.21
N LYS A 62 15.96 1.77 15.93
CA LYS A 62 15.47 0.70 15.07
C LYS A 62 14.27 0.04 15.75
N ASP A 63 13.13 0.69 15.71
CA ASP A 63 11.90 0.16 16.24
C ASP A 63 11.37 -0.84 15.18
N GLY A 64 11.63 -2.12 15.42
CA GLY A 64 11.45 -3.21 14.46
C GLY A 64 9.99 -3.63 14.26
N ARG A 65 9.74 -4.94 14.29
CA ARG A 65 8.42 -5.53 13.99
C ARG A 65 7.31 -5.06 14.95
N LEU A 66 7.67 -4.66 16.16
CA LEU A 66 6.71 -4.13 17.15
C LEU A 66 6.12 -2.79 16.73
N LEU A 67 6.92 -1.88 16.18
CA LEU A 67 6.42 -0.59 15.69
C LEU A 67 5.52 -0.80 14.47
N LEU A 68 5.92 -1.71 13.57
CA LEU A 68 5.10 -2.05 12.44
C LEU A 68 3.71 -2.56 12.86
N PHE A 69 3.65 -3.37 13.92
CA PHE A 69 2.39 -3.80 14.51
C PHE A 69 1.54 -2.62 15.00
N ASP A 70 2.14 -1.66 15.72
CA ASP A 70 1.45 -0.47 16.25
C ASP A 70 0.85 0.39 15.11
N ILE A 71 1.59 0.61 14.03
CA ILE A 71 1.14 1.39 12.86
C ILE A 71 -0.02 0.71 12.14
N ILE A 72 0.12 -0.60 11.85
CA ILE A 72 -0.90 -1.36 11.10
C ILE A 72 -2.22 -1.43 11.88
N HIS A 73 -2.15 -1.53 13.20
CA HIS A 73 -3.32 -1.69 14.06
C HIS A 73 -3.87 -0.37 14.62
N ARG A 74 -3.38 0.79 14.14
CA ARG A 74 -3.93 2.12 14.44
C ARG A 74 -4.71 2.70 13.26
N LYS A 75 -5.80 3.39 13.61
CA LYS A 75 -6.52 4.25 12.68
C LYS A 75 -5.75 5.55 12.45
N LYS A 76 -6.18 6.34 11.46
CA LYS A 76 -5.58 7.65 11.16
C LYS A 76 -5.67 8.67 12.30
N ASP A 77 -6.62 8.50 13.22
CA ASP A 77 -6.79 9.31 14.41
C ASP A 77 -5.87 8.86 15.57
N GLY A 78 -5.07 7.81 15.37
CA GLY A 78 -4.16 7.23 16.36
C GLY A 78 -4.81 6.22 17.30
N SER A 79 -6.14 6.00 17.23
CA SER A 79 -6.81 5.00 18.07
C SER A 79 -6.57 3.58 17.56
N PRO A 80 -6.57 2.55 18.44
CA PRO A 80 -6.55 1.16 18.02
C PRO A 80 -7.75 0.82 17.12
N ILE A 81 -7.53 -0.03 16.12
CA ILE A 81 -8.59 -0.47 15.21
C ILE A 81 -9.64 -1.30 15.97
N THR A 82 -9.22 -2.14 16.92
CA THR A 82 -10.07 -2.96 17.79
C THR A 82 -9.61 -2.88 19.25
N ILE A 83 -10.49 -3.28 20.18
CA ILE A 83 -10.16 -3.38 21.62
C ILE A 83 -9.09 -4.46 21.85
N GLU A 84 -9.22 -5.61 21.17
CA GLU A 84 -8.22 -6.69 21.21
C GLU A 84 -6.83 -6.20 20.77
N ALA A 85 -6.76 -5.41 19.69
CA ALA A 85 -5.51 -4.82 19.27
C ALA A 85 -4.93 -3.89 20.35
N ALA A 86 -5.76 -3.11 21.02
CA ALA A 86 -5.33 -2.25 22.13
C ALA A 86 -4.69 -3.07 23.26
N GLU A 87 -5.34 -4.16 23.67
CA GLU A 87 -4.81 -5.07 24.71
C GLU A 87 -3.49 -5.72 24.30
N ILE A 88 -3.37 -6.14 23.04
CA ILE A 88 -2.13 -6.72 22.51
C ILE A 88 -1.02 -5.67 22.49
N MET A 89 -1.31 -4.45 22.03
CA MET A 89 -0.33 -3.35 21.98
C MET A 89 0.18 -3.00 23.38
N GLU A 90 -0.68 -3.04 24.40
CA GLU A 90 -0.29 -2.85 25.80
C GLU A 90 0.66 -3.96 26.27
N LYS A 91 0.30 -5.24 26.04
CA LYS A 91 1.15 -6.39 26.38
C LYS A 91 2.52 -6.35 25.70
N LEU A 92 2.57 -5.97 24.42
CA LEU A 92 3.82 -5.84 23.67
C LEU A 92 4.72 -4.73 24.25
N LYS A 93 4.14 -3.61 24.69
CA LYS A 93 4.89 -2.52 25.33
C LYS A 93 5.46 -2.94 26.68
N ASP A 94 4.66 -3.59 27.52
CA ASP A 94 5.10 -4.08 28.83
C ASP A 94 6.25 -5.09 28.67
N LYS A 95 6.13 -6.01 27.71
CA LYS A 95 7.18 -6.98 27.38
C LYS A 95 8.45 -6.34 26.83
N LYS A 96 8.33 -5.30 26.00
CA LYS A 96 9.50 -4.56 25.51
C LYS A 96 10.29 -3.94 26.66
N VAL A 97 9.61 -3.35 27.64
CA VAL A 97 10.27 -2.77 28.83
C VAL A 97 10.96 -3.85 29.68
N GLU A 98 10.34 -5.02 29.86
CA GLU A 98 10.94 -6.16 30.55
C GLU A 98 12.25 -6.61 29.86
N TYR A 99 12.23 -6.75 28.54
CA TYR A 99 13.39 -7.17 27.75
C TYR A 99 14.48 -6.10 27.64
N GLU A 100 14.13 -4.82 27.53
CA GLU A 100 15.10 -3.71 27.55
C GLU A 100 15.85 -3.67 28.89
N ALA A 101 15.18 -3.92 30.01
CA ALA A 101 15.81 -4.01 31.33
C ALA A 101 16.82 -5.17 31.42
N ILE A 102 16.51 -6.31 30.81
CA ILE A 102 17.39 -7.49 30.78
C ILE A 102 18.59 -7.26 29.87
N THR A 103 18.34 -6.76 28.66
CA THR A 103 19.38 -6.52 27.64
C THR A 103 20.32 -5.39 27.99
N SER A 104 19.89 -4.44 28.84
CA SER A 104 20.80 -3.47 29.47
C SER A 104 21.94 -4.15 30.26
N SER A 105 21.79 -5.41 30.67
CA SER A 105 22.83 -6.18 31.36
C SER A 105 23.65 -7.08 30.43
N ASP A 106 23.15 -7.39 29.23
CA ASP A 106 23.74 -8.39 28.33
C ASP A 106 23.91 -7.78 26.92
N SER A 107 25.08 -7.21 26.65
CA SER A 107 25.35 -6.37 25.48
C SER A 107 25.45 -7.12 24.15
N SER A 108 25.15 -8.42 24.14
CA SER A 108 25.31 -9.31 22.99
C SER A 108 24.02 -9.61 22.22
N VAL A 109 22.86 -9.17 22.71
CA VAL A 109 21.55 -9.54 22.16
C VAL A 109 21.18 -8.66 20.95
N ASN A 110 20.82 -9.29 19.83
CA ASN A 110 20.35 -8.59 18.62
C ASN A 110 18.93 -8.04 18.81
N LEU A 111 18.70 -6.76 18.53
CA LEU A 111 17.40 -6.10 18.70
C LEU A 111 16.28 -6.75 17.88
N ASP A 112 16.56 -7.19 16.65
CA ASP A 112 15.56 -7.87 15.81
C ASP A 112 15.14 -9.23 16.39
N ASP A 113 16.04 -9.93 17.09
CA ASP A 113 15.72 -11.19 17.78
C ASP A 113 14.81 -10.94 18.99
N ILE A 114 14.98 -9.80 19.69
CA ILE A 114 14.15 -9.43 20.84
C ILE A 114 12.72 -9.17 20.40
N ASP A 115 12.53 -8.36 19.35
CA ASP A 115 11.19 -8.07 18.81
C ASP A 115 10.48 -9.36 18.38
N ASN A 116 11.19 -10.25 17.69
CA ASN A 116 10.65 -11.56 17.28
C ASN A 116 10.26 -12.40 18.49
N GLN A 117 11.09 -12.43 19.52
CA GLN A 117 10.83 -13.19 20.72
C GLN A 117 9.61 -12.66 21.47
N ILE A 118 9.50 -11.34 21.65
CA ILE A 118 8.33 -10.70 22.27
C ILE A 118 7.06 -11.03 21.49
N ILE A 119 7.09 -10.96 20.15
CA ILE A 119 5.94 -11.28 19.30
C ILE A 119 5.53 -12.75 19.47
N ILE A 120 6.47 -13.68 19.49
CA ILE A 120 6.18 -15.11 19.66
C ILE A 120 5.57 -15.37 21.06
N GLU A 121 6.03 -14.68 22.09
CA GLU A 121 5.50 -14.82 23.44
C GLU A 121 4.07 -14.27 23.60
N VAL A 122 3.78 -13.13 22.97
CA VAL A 122 2.47 -12.47 23.09
C VAL A 122 1.44 -13.04 22.11
N LEU A 123 1.83 -13.27 20.85
CA LEU A 123 0.93 -13.68 19.76
C LEU A 123 1.03 -15.17 19.41
N GLY A 124 2.05 -15.86 19.89
CA GLY A 124 2.37 -17.22 19.48
C GLY A 124 3.24 -17.28 18.22
N PRO A 125 3.80 -18.45 17.89
CA PRO A 125 4.61 -18.62 16.69
C PRO A 125 3.78 -18.44 15.42
N GLU A 126 4.37 -17.80 14.41
CA GLU A 126 3.76 -17.61 13.10
C GLU A 126 3.37 -18.97 12.50
N ARG A 127 2.07 -19.14 12.23
CA ARG A 127 1.56 -20.36 11.60
C ARG A 127 1.49 -20.16 10.10
N TYR A 128 2.43 -20.76 9.37
CA TYR A 128 2.33 -20.87 7.92
C TYR A 128 1.11 -21.73 7.55
N GLY A 129 -0.01 -21.08 7.26
CA GLY A 129 -1.13 -21.70 6.57
C GLY A 129 -0.72 -22.02 5.14
N ARG A 130 -1.03 -23.23 4.66
CA ARG A 130 -0.88 -23.57 3.24
C ARG A 130 -1.79 -22.65 2.42
N VAL A 131 -1.20 -22.00 1.42
CA VAL A 131 -1.89 -21.24 0.37
C VAL A 131 -2.71 -22.17 -0.51
#